data_AF-A0A7V9FDM0-F1
#
_entry.id   AF-A0A7V9FDM0-F1
#
_cell.length_a   1.000
_cell.length_b   1.000
_cell.length_c   1.000
_cell.angle_alpha   90.00
_cell.angle_beta   90.00
_cell.angle_gamma   90.00
#
_symmetry.space_group_name_H-M   'P 1'
#
loop_
_entity.id
_entity.type
_entity.pdbx_description
1 polymer ?
#
loop_
_entity_poly.entity_id
_entity_poly.type
_entity_poly.pdbx_seq_one_letter_code
_entity_poly.pdbx_strand_id
1 'polypeptide(L)' 'MNGAVGVIVAPRGRLLMVLVFTVSRGKIVEIEAVADRARLSQLDLAILDD' A
#
# COMPACT_ATOMS: atom_id res chain seq x y z
N MET A 1 5.22 -1.60 -12.87
CA MET A 1 5.41 -2.31 -11.59
C MET A 1 4.27 -3.31 -11.46
N ASN A 2 4.54 -4.52 -10.95
CA ASN A 2 3.49 -5.50 -10.68
C ASN A 2 2.49 -4.88 -9.70
N GLY A 3 1.24 -4.69 -10.11
CA GLY A 3 0.23 -4.05 -9.26
C GLY A 3 0.10 -4.80 -7.94
N ALA A 4 0.51 -4.17 -6.85
CA ALA A 4 0.35 -4.67 -5.50
C ALA A 4 -0.91 -4.04 -4.91
N VAL A 5 -1.72 -4.85 -4.21
CA VAL A 5 -2.86 -4.34 -3.45
C VAL A 5 -2.35 -3.81 -2.12
N GLY A 6 -2.86 -2.67 -1.68
CA GLY A 6 -2.46 -2.08 -0.40
C GLY A 6 -3.59 -1.38 0.33
N VAL A 7 -3.36 -1.12 1.61
CA VAL A 7 -4.27 -0.35 2.48
C VAL A 7 -3.59 0.94 2.90
N ILE A 8 -4.29 2.05 2.73
CA ILE A 8 -3.87 3.37 3.21
C ILE A 8 -4.33 3.53 4.66
N VAL A 9 -3.39 3.86 5.55
CA VAL A 9 -3.68 4.27 6.92
C VAL A 9 -3.49 5.77 7.02
N ALA A 10 -4.61 6.50 7.07
CA ALA A 10 -4.62 7.96 7.08
C ALA A 10 -5.51 8.53 8.21
N PRO A 11 -5.08 8.45 9.48
CA PRO A 11 -5.84 9.03 10.58
C PRO A 11 -6.00 10.54 10.35
N ARG A 12 -7.24 11.03 10.47
CA ARG A 12 -7.61 12.43 10.19
C ARG A 12 -7.28 12.88 8.76
N GLY A 13 -7.28 11.96 7.78
CA GLY A 13 -7.03 12.25 6.37
C GLY A 13 -5.56 12.52 6.03
N ARG A 14 -4.63 12.29 6.97
CA ARG A 14 -3.19 12.46 6.73
C ARG A 14 -2.54 11.10 6.59
N LEU A 15 -1.93 10.84 5.42
CA LEU A 15 -1.19 9.60 5.17
C LEU A 15 -0.12 9.39 6.22
N LEU A 16 -0.25 8.28 6.96
CA LEU A 16 0.71 7.86 7.97
C LEU A 16 1.59 6.73 7.44
N MET A 17 0.96 5.74 6.81
CA MET A 17 1.64 4.58 6.25
C MET A 17 0.75 3.87 5.21
N VAL A 18 1.40 3.06 4.38
CA VAL A 18 0.73 2.12 3.48
C VAL A 18 1.12 0.70 3.88
N LEU A 19 0.13 -0.18 3.98
CA LEU A 19 0.37 -1.62 4.03
C LEU A 19 0.35 -2.16 2.61
N VAL A 20 1.44 -2.77 2.16
CA VAL A 20 1.54 -3.37 0.83
C VAL A 20 1.45 -4.88 0.98
N PHE A 21 0.59 -5.52 0.17
CA PHE A 21 0.41 -6.96 0.17
C PHE A 21 1.00 -7.59 -1.07
N THR A 22 1.83 -8.62 -0.88
CA THR A 22 2.18 -9.54 -1.96
C THR A 22 1.13 -10.65 -2.00
N VAL A 23 0.39 -10.73 -3.09
CA VAL A 23 -0.61 -11.78 -3.31
C VAL A 23 -0.05 -12.83 -4.27
N SER A 24 -0.03 -14.09 -3.83
CA SER A 24 0.34 -15.23 -4.67
C SER A 24 -0.72 -16.31 -4.54
N ARG A 25 -1.24 -16.78 -5.68
CA ARG A 25 -2.29 -17.80 -5.76
C ARG A 25 -3.52 -17.48 -4.89
N GLY A 26 -3.95 -16.22 -4.91
CA GLY A 26 -5.11 -15.74 -4.15
C GLY A 26 -4.89 -15.64 -2.63
N LYS A 27 -3.66 -15.78 -2.15
CA LYS A 27 -3.30 -15.64 -0.72
C LYS A 27 -2.30 -14.51 -0.53
N ILE A 28 -2.43 -13.79 0.58
CA ILE A 28 -1.41 -12.84 1.05
C ILE A 28 -0.24 -13.66 1.58
N VAL A 29 0.93 -13.51 0.96
CA VAL A 29 2.16 -14.21 1.36
C VAL A 29 3.17 -13.30 2.04
N GLU A 30 2.96 -11.97 1.96
CA GLU A 30 3.80 -10.96 2.59
C GLU A 30 2.98 -9.70 2.88
N ILE A 31 3.34 -9.01 3.96
CA ILE A 31 2.81 -7.71 4.34
C ILE A 31 4.00 -6.80 4.65
N GLU A 32 4.15 -5.72 3.89
CA GLU A 32 5.14 -4.67 4.17
C GLU A 32 4.44 -3.43 4.73
N ALA A 33 4.97 -2.88 5.82
CA ALA A 33 4.55 -1.60 6.38
C ALA A 33 5.49 -0.48 5.92
N VAL A 34 5.01 0.40 5.04
CA VAL A 34 5.79 1.54 4.54
C VAL A 34 5.36 2.81 5.27
N ALA A 35 6.22 3.30 6.18
CA ALA A 35 6.00 4.55 6.92
C ALA A 35 7.05 5.63 6.63
N ASP A 36 8.13 5.27 5.91
CA ASP A 36 9.16 6.23 5.51
C ASP A 36 8.58 7.27 4.55
N ARG A 37 8.73 8.56 4.89
CA ARG A 37 8.12 9.66 4.11
C ARG A 37 8.66 9.76 2.69
N ALA A 38 9.95 9.51 2.48
CA ALA A 38 10.54 9.59 1.15
C ALA A 38 9.99 8.46 0.27
N ARG A 39 9.89 7.25 0.81
CA ARG A 39 9.26 6.11 0.11
C ARG A 39 7.77 6.36 -0.17
N LEU A 40 7.02 6.90 0.79
CA LEU A 40 5.62 7.24 0.60
C LEU A 40 5.41 8.27 -0.51
N SER A 41 6.30 9.26 -0.64
CA SER A 41 6.21 10.28 -1.69
C SER A 41 6.45 9.76 -3.11
N GLN A 42 7.03 8.57 -3.23
CA GLN A 42 7.30 7.91 -4.51
C GLN A 42 6.21 6.91 -4.90
N LEU A 43 5.23 6.65 -4.02
CA LEU A 43 4.13 5.75 -4.34
C LEU A 43 3.14 6.44 -5.27
N ASP A 44 2.95 5.86 -6.45
CA ASP A 44 1.86 6.21 -7.36
C ASP A 44 0.61 5.41 -6.93
N LEU A 45 -0.23 6.05 -6.11
CA LEU A 45 -1.42 5.43 -5.53
C LEU A 45 -2.63 5.70 -6.42
N ALA A 46 -3.28 4.63 -6.87
CA ALA A 46 -4.57 4.68 -7.55
C ALA A 46 -5.63 3.98 -6.69
N ILE A 47 -6.87 4.49 -6.76
CA ILE A 47 -8.04 3.76 -6.26
C ILE A 47 -8.34 2.65 -7.27
N LEU A 48 -8.53 1.43 -6.78
CA LEU A 48 -9.04 0.34 -7.60
C LEU A 48 -10.57 0.38 -7.50
N ASP A 49 -11.22 0.66 -8.62
CA ASP A 49 -12.67 0.52 -8.77
C ASP A 49 -13.00 -0.94 -9.17
N ASP A 50 -14.26 -1.37 -8.94
CA ASP A 50 -14.75 -2.72 -9.24
C ASP A 50 -14.79 -3.05 -10.75
#